data_AF-A0A841WRP0-F1
#
_entry.id   AF-A0A841WRP0-F1
#
_cell.length_a   1.000
_cell.length_b   1.000
_cell.length_c   1.000
_cell.angle_alpha   90.00
_cell.angle_beta   90.00
_cell.angle_gamma   90.00
#
_symmetry.space_group_name_H-M   'P 1'
#
loop_
_entity.id
_entity.type
_entity.pdbx_description
1 polymer ?
#
loop_
_entity_poly.entity_id
_entity_poly.type
_entity_poly.pdbx_seq_one_letter_code
_entity_poly.pdbx_strand_id
1 'polypeptide(L)'
;MFKPRAIFSASIAIILALVIGTQIYKQPAVASGSGCNPTSNNLPICPSTAPSNSATFLDPTAIITNPTNISLGERVYVAPFAQLNATTAPISIAEDSNVQDQVRIIASGTGVEIGPRVIMAHMATIKGAAKIGTQGSTGPFTDPVTNTQFSNNIPETFLAFNCEIDGATIEGNTVVNFLSRVGPGVTLPAGKVVLPGKNVTTNLQASSGSLGKVANLTQADVALMEAIIEVNEAFAKGYTELARTDSSNVTGINYAPVTAFNPGGLPQIGGNVTRNPNFRNRIIGNVVLEDPLSILNLKIGNRISLRADEGQPFNIGKIAGMASDVVFHALETTSLTVGDLVGYGPRVLVHGGRQVVNGVANGPETSIGDLVGLAPNSVIFRSAIGSKSAVGLKSAVFNSTVPSRTYIRSRTIYADNGSIISPVEW
;
A
#
# COMPACT_ATOMS: atom_id res chain seq x y z
N MET A 1 -15.76 10.17 49.53
CA MET A 1 -14.57 10.96 49.13
C MET A 1 -13.92 10.24 47.95
N PHE A 2 -14.44 10.49 46.76
CA PHE A 2 -14.04 9.81 45.52
C PHE A 2 -12.75 10.44 45.00
N LYS A 3 -11.66 9.68 44.98
CA LYS A 3 -10.43 10.06 44.28
C LYS A 3 -10.68 9.96 42.76
N PRO A 4 -10.43 11.02 41.98
CA PRO A 4 -10.55 10.94 40.53
C PRO A 4 -9.47 10.00 39.99
N ARG A 5 -9.88 9.03 39.18
CA ARG A 5 -8.97 8.19 38.39
C ARG A 5 -8.24 9.08 37.41
N ALA A 6 -6.92 9.04 37.48
CA ALA A 6 -6.02 9.69 36.53
C ALA A 6 -6.41 9.31 35.10
N ILE A 7 -6.61 10.34 34.28
CA ILE A 7 -6.76 10.24 32.84
C ILE A 7 -5.40 9.77 32.33
N PHE A 8 -5.29 8.48 31.97
CA PHE A 8 -4.12 7.97 31.26
C PHE A 8 -4.08 8.65 29.89
N SER A 9 -3.16 9.59 29.72
CA SER A 9 -2.77 10.13 28.42
C SER A 9 -2.17 8.99 27.58
N ALA A 10 -2.95 8.44 26.66
CA ALA A 10 -2.48 7.47 25.68
C ALA A 10 -1.62 8.17 24.63
N SER A 11 -0.40 8.54 25.02
CA SER A 11 0.65 8.99 24.12
C SER A 11 1.39 7.76 23.60
N ILE A 12 0.83 7.08 22.59
CA ILE A 12 1.56 6.03 21.87
C ILE A 12 1.48 6.38 20.39
N ALA A 13 2.53 7.08 19.93
CA ALA A 13 2.83 7.20 18.52
C ALA A 13 3.05 5.81 17.94
N ILE A 14 2.48 5.54 16.78
CA ILE A 14 2.80 4.36 15.98
C ILE A 14 4.22 4.61 15.47
N ILE A 15 5.22 4.11 16.18
CA ILE A 15 6.63 4.30 15.84
C ILE A 15 6.91 3.47 14.60
N LEU A 16 6.81 4.11 13.44
CA LEU A 16 7.25 3.56 12.17
C LEU A 16 8.74 3.87 11.97
N ALA A 17 9.59 3.54 12.93
CA ALA A 17 11.02 3.82 12.82
C ALA A 17 11.67 2.85 11.83
N LEU A 18 12.20 3.41 10.75
CA LEU A 18 13.12 2.78 9.81
C LEU A 18 14.50 3.41 10.03
N VAL A 19 15.51 2.59 10.30
CA VAL A 19 16.90 2.97 10.11
C VAL A 19 17.25 2.59 8.67
N ILE A 20 17.11 3.55 7.76
CA ILE A 20 17.67 3.44 6.40
C ILE A 20 18.99 4.22 6.42
N GLY A 21 20.06 3.59 5.97
CA GLY A 21 21.33 4.26 5.76
C GLY A 21 21.14 5.39 4.74
N THR A 22 21.25 6.63 5.18
CA THR A 22 21.07 7.80 4.32
C THR A 22 22.24 7.92 3.33
N GLN A 23 22.01 7.58 2.06
CA GLN A 23 22.73 8.25 0.98
C GLN A 23 21.90 9.46 0.57
N ILE A 24 22.32 10.66 1.00
CA ILE A 24 21.70 11.92 0.59
C ILE A 24 22.03 12.13 -0.89
N TYR A 25 21.16 11.66 -1.78
CA TYR A 25 21.19 12.09 -3.17
C TYR A 25 20.41 13.39 -3.30
N LYS A 26 21.08 14.44 -3.76
CA LYS A 26 20.39 15.66 -4.19
C LYS A 26 19.58 15.33 -5.45
N GLN A 27 18.26 15.27 -5.31
CA GLN A 27 17.32 15.14 -6.42
C GLN A 27 17.39 16.40 -7.32
N PRO A 28 17.42 16.26 -8.66
CA PRO A 28 17.40 17.40 -9.57
C PRO A 28 16.02 18.08 -9.59
N ALA A 29 15.99 19.32 -10.06
CA ALA A 29 14.78 20.15 -10.08
C ALA A 29 13.62 19.54 -10.88
N VAL A 30 12.40 19.74 -10.36
CA VAL A 30 11.11 19.36 -10.96
C VAL A 30 11.04 19.85 -12.41
N ALA A 31 11.04 18.92 -13.36
CA ALA A 31 10.74 19.20 -14.76
C ALA A 31 9.23 19.12 -14.98
N SER A 32 8.64 20.18 -15.53
CA SER A 32 7.24 20.20 -15.96
C SER A 32 7.08 19.44 -17.26
N GLY A 33 6.98 18.11 -17.17
CA GLY A 33 6.59 17.26 -18.28
C GLY A 33 5.11 17.45 -18.63
N SER A 34 4.80 17.49 -19.92
CA SER A 34 3.40 17.43 -20.39
C SER A 34 2.78 16.11 -19.93
N GLY A 35 1.75 16.17 -19.09
CA GLY A 35 1.00 14.97 -18.67
C GLY A 35 0.40 14.21 -19.86
N CYS A 36 -0.07 12.98 -19.60
CA CYS A 36 -0.60 12.09 -20.63
C CYS A 36 -1.98 11.53 -20.27
N ASN A 37 -2.74 11.12 -21.28
CA ASN A 37 -3.95 10.32 -21.09
C ASN A 37 -3.64 8.83 -21.35
N PRO A 38 -4.08 7.89 -20.48
CA PRO A 38 -3.83 6.44 -20.62
C PRO A 38 -4.76 5.80 -21.67
N THR A 39 -4.77 6.35 -22.88
CA THR A 39 -5.46 5.76 -24.05
C THR A 39 -4.71 4.53 -24.56
N SER A 40 -5.30 3.74 -25.45
CA SER A 40 -4.66 2.55 -26.02
C SER A 40 -3.27 2.80 -26.61
N ASN A 41 -3.02 4.00 -27.13
CA ASN A 41 -1.72 4.39 -27.71
C ASN A 41 -0.65 4.72 -26.65
N ASN A 42 -1.05 4.84 -25.39
CA ASN A 42 -0.22 5.18 -24.23
C ASN A 42 -0.29 4.10 -23.14
N LEU A 43 -0.52 2.85 -23.53
CA LEU A 43 -0.47 1.69 -22.64
C LEU A 43 0.60 0.70 -23.13
N PRO A 44 1.39 0.08 -22.24
CA PRO A 44 1.44 0.33 -20.79
C PRO A 44 2.28 1.56 -20.39
N ILE A 45 2.83 2.31 -21.36
CA ILE A 45 3.77 3.42 -21.14
C ILE A 45 3.08 4.72 -21.56
N CYS A 46 3.07 5.72 -20.68
CA CYS A 46 2.33 6.97 -20.87
C CYS A 46 3.22 8.20 -20.57
N PRO A 47 3.43 9.12 -21.52
CA PRO A 47 3.28 8.93 -22.97
C PRO A 47 4.10 7.74 -23.49
N SER A 48 3.66 7.07 -24.56
CA SER A 48 4.35 5.86 -25.09
C SER A 48 5.79 6.11 -25.55
N THR A 49 6.09 7.35 -25.97
CA THR A 49 7.43 7.76 -26.41
C THR A 49 8.30 8.33 -25.30
N ALA A 50 7.79 8.50 -24.06
CA ALA A 50 8.53 9.15 -22.99
C ALA A 50 9.72 8.30 -22.51
N PRO A 51 10.93 8.84 -22.32
CA PRO A 51 12.07 8.11 -21.76
C PRO A 51 11.75 7.37 -20.45
N SER A 52 12.39 6.23 -20.17
CA SER A 52 12.01 5.36 -19.04
C SER A 52 12.12 6.06 -17.68
N ASN A 53 12.98 7.07 -17.55
CA ASN A 53 13.16 7.86 -16.33
C ASN A 53 12.07 8.92 -16.10
N SER A 54 11.22 9.22 -17.09
CA SER A 54 10.11 10.16 -16.95
C SER A 54 8.74 9.55 -17.28
N ALA A 55 8.74 8.37 -17.90
CA ALA A 55 7.52 7.67 -18.27
C ALA A 55 6.68 7.27 -17.06
N THR A 56 5.37 7.40 -17.21
CA THR A 56 4.39 6.75 -16.35
C THR A 56 4.14 5.34 -16.84
N PHE A 57 4.14 4.38 -15.92
CA PHE A 57 3.85 2.98 -16.22
C PHE A 57 2.49 2.60 -15.69
N LEU A 58 1.70 1.91 -16.51
CA LEU A 58 0.44 1.30 -16.15
C LEU A 58 0.50 -0.20 -16.39
N ASP A 59 0.35 -1.00 -15.33
CA ASP A 59 0.28 -2.45 -15.47
C ASP A 59 -0.87 -2.83 -16.43
N PRO A 60 -0.66 -3.75 -17.39
CA PRO A 60 -1.68 -4.14 -18.35
C PRO A 60 -2.97 -4.71 -17.76
N THR A 61 -2.97 -5.08 -16.47
CA THR A 61 -4.16 -5.55 -15.76
C THR A 61 -4.96 -4.43 -15.07
N ALA A 62 -4.46 -3.19 -15.07
CA ALA A 62 -5.20 -2.04 -14.60
C ALA A 62 -6.45 -1.79 -15.47
N ILE A 63 -7.55 -1.42 -14.83
CA ILE A 63 -8.83 -1.15 -15.49
C ILE A 63 -9.00 0.36 -15.60
N ILE A 64 -8.92 0.87 -16.82
CA ILE A 64 -9.02 2.30 -17.13
C ILE A 64 -10.34 2.56 -17.85
N THR A 65 -11.25 3.30 -17.21
CA THR A 65 -12.56 3.65 -17.77
C THR A 65 -12.60 5.13 -18.10
N ASN A 66 -12.98 5.45 -19.35
CA ASN A 66 -12.95 6.81 -19.92
C ASN A 66 -11.54 7.44 -19.89
N PRO A 67 -10.54 6.84 -20.56
CA PRO A 67 -9.13 7.24 -20.46
C PRO A 67 -8.84 8.69 -20.89
N THR A 68 -9.64 9.27 -21.78
CA THR A 68 -9.52 10.68 -22.19
C THR A 68 -9.87 11.67 -21.08
N ASN A 69 -10.55 11.20 -20.02
CA ASN A 69 -10.91 11.98 -18.83
C ASN A 69 -9.97 11.71 -17.64
N ILE A 70 -8.84 11.03 -17.90
CA ILE A 70 -7.81 10.72 -16.91
C ILE A 70 -6.51 11.37 -17.36
N SER A 71 -5.92 12.23 -16.54
CA SER A 71 -4.62 12.85 -16.80
C SER A 71 -3.58 12.35 -15.80
N LEU A 72 -2.41 11.93 -16.30
CA LEU A 72 -1.31 11.40 -15.50
C LEU A 72 -0.06 12.26 -15.70
N GLY A 73 0.63 12.60 -14.61
CA GLY A 73 1.93 13.25 -14.61
C GLY A 73 3.05 12.30 -15.02
N GLU A 74 4.30 12.73 -14.84
CA GLU A 74 5.48 11.90 -15.07
C GLU A 74 5.73 10.92 -13.92
N ARG A 75 6.44 9.82 -14.20
CA ARG A 75 6.90 8.85 -13.19
C ARG A 75 5.81 8.26 -12.29
N VAL A 76 4.55 8.33 -12.72
CA VAL A 76 3.45 7.68 -11.98
C VAL A 76 3.55 6.16 -12.19
N TYR A 77 3.40 5.42 -11.10
CA TYR A 77 3.31 3.96 -11.14
C TYR A 77 1.87 3.51 -10.87
N VAL A 78 1.23 2.89 -11.86
CA VAL A 78 -0.10 2.25 -11.71
C VAL A 78 0.07 0.74 -11.74
N ALA A 79 -0.19 0.11 -10.60
CA ALA A 79 0.10 -1.29 -10.32
C ALA A 79 -1.02 -2.25 -10.76
N PRO A 80 -0.80 -3.58 -10.66
CA PRO A 80 -1.79 -4.59 -11.03
C PRO A 80 -3.20 -4.37 -10.49
N PHE A 81 -4.18 -4.57 -11.36
CA PHE A 81 -5.62 -4.55 -11.04
C PHE A 81 -6.15 -3.26 -10.39
N ALA A 82 -5.36 -2.17 -10.39
CA ALA A 82 -5.86 -0.85 -10.04
C ALA A 82 -7.02 -0.46 -10.98
N GLN A 83 -7.96 0.34 -10.48
CA GLN A 83 -9.15 0.74 -11.23
C GLN A 83 -9.29 2.25 -11.20
N LEU A 84 -9.21 2.87 -12.37
CA LEU A 84 -9.43 4.30 -12.56
C LEU A 84 -10.72 4.48 -13.35
N ASN A 85 -11.78 4.93 -12.68
CA ASN A 85 -13.09 5.14 -13.27
C ASN A 85 -13.44 6.62 -13.35
N ALA A 86 -13.26 7.19 -14.55
CA ALA A 86 -13.59 8.58 -14.87
C ALA A 86 -14.86 8.72 -15.73
N THR A 87 -15.83 7.81 -15.57
CA THR A 87 -17.07 7.80 -16.37
C THR A 87 -17.87 9.09 -16.20
N THR A 88 -17.99 9.59 -14.97
CA THR A 88 -18.87 10.72 -14.65
C THR A 88 -18.13 12.01 -14.31
N ALA A 89 -16.84 11.95 -13.98
CA ALA A 89 -16.01 13.10 -13.63
C ALA A 89 -14.51 12.80 -13.87
N PRO A 90 -13.65 13.83 -14.03
CA PRO A 90 -12.24 13.65 -14.34
C PRO A 90 -11.44 13.04 -13.17
N ILE A 91 -10.32 12.41 -13.52
CA ILE A 91 -9.26 12.03 -12.59
C ILE A 91 -7.97 12.71 -13.05
N SER A 92 -7.27 13.41 -12.16
CA SER A 92 -5.90 13.88 -12.40
C SER A 92 -4.98 13.31 -11.34
N ILE A 93 -3.84 12.76 -11.77
CA ILE A 93 -2.79 12.24 -10.89
C ILE A 93 -1.48 12.90 -11.29
N ALA A 94 -0.94 13.74 -10.43
CA ALA A 94 0.32 14.43 -10.69
C ALA A 94 1.53 13.50 -10.49
N GLU A 95 2.70 14.03 -10.84
CA GLU A 95 3.97 13.32 -10.91
C GLU A 95 4.38 12.64 -9.60
N ASP A 96 5.23 11.63 -9.73
CA ASP A 96 5.87 10.89 -8.61
C ASP A 96 4.87 10.19 -7.66
N SER A 97 3.60 10.19 -8.02
CA SER A 97 2.54 9.49 -7.29
C SER A 97 2.46 8.03 -7.69
N ASN A 98 1.86 7.20 -6.84
CA ASN A 98 1.65 5.79 -7.16
C ASN A 98 0.24 5.32 -6.80
N VAL A 99 -0.30 4.46 -7.67
CA VAL A 99 -1.61 3.81 -7.59
C VAL A 99 -1.34 2.32 -7.45
N GLN A 100 -1.19 1.83 -6.23
CA GLN A 100 -0.78 0.45 -5.98
C GLN A 100 -1.89 -0.58 -6.21
N ASP A 101 -1.56 -1.84 -5.99
CA ASP A 101 -2.39 -2.99 -6.37
C ASP A 101 -3.83 -2.86 -5.88
N GLN A 102 -4.78 -2.96 -6.82
CA GLN A 102 -6.21 -2.86 -6.56
C GLN A 102 -6.69 -1.56 -5.87
N VAL A 103 -5.92 -0.48 -5.95
CA VAL A 103 -6.46 0.85 -5.64
C VAL A 103 -7.66 1.12 -6.55
N ARG A 104 -8.69 1.75 -6.00
CA ARG A 104 -9.89 2.13 -6.76
C ARG A 104 -10.10 3.62 -6.67
N ILE A 105 -10.14 4.29 -7.82
CA ILE A 105 -10.53 5.69 -7.95
C ILE A 105 -11.85 5.75 -8.72
N ILE A 106 -12.92 6.20 -8.07
CA ILE A 106 -14.26 6.32 -8.63
C ILE A 106 -14.68 7.78 -8.56
N ALA A 107 -14.32 8.54 -9.59
CA ALA A 107 -14.57 9.97 -9.63
C ALA A 107 -16.06 10.29 -9.84
N SER A 108 -16.56 11.29 -9.13
CA SER A 108 -17.86 11.91 -9.38
C SER A 108 -17.85 13.38 -8.96
N GLY A 109 -18.93 14.13 -9.24
CA GLY A 109 -18.99 15.55 -8.91
C GLY A 109 -17.94 16.35 -9.68
N THR A 110 -17.06 17.06 -8.97
CA THR A 110 -15.97 17.83 -9.58
C THR A 110 -14.77 16.98 -10.00
N GLY A 111 -14.77 15.68 -9.69
CA GLY A 111 -13.67 14.76 -10.02
C GLY A 111 -12.71 14.50 -8.85
N VAL A 112 -11.66 13.74 -9.14
CA VAL A 112 -10.60 13.42 -8.18
C VAL A 112 -9.30 14.09 -8.62
N GLU A 113 -8.72 14.89 -7.75
CA GLU A 113 -7.45 15.58 -7.97
C GLU A 113 -6.40 15.05 -6.98
N ILE A 114 -5.39 14.37 -7.51
CA ILE A 114 -4.24 13.86 -6.76
C ILE A 114 -3.03 14.72 -7.10
N GLY A 115 -2.47 15.39 -6.08
CA GLY A 115 -1.25 16.19 -6.16
C GLY A 115 0.01 15.34 -6.31
N PRO A 116 1.19 15.98 -6.39
CA PRO A 116 2.44 15.26 -6.58
C PRO A 116 2.78 14.42 -5.34
N ARG A 117 3.55 13.34 -5.55
CA ARG A 117 4.07 12.49 -4.47
C ARG A 117 3.00 11.96 -3.50
N VAL A 118 1.86 11.55 -4.05
CA VAL A 118 0.81 10.88 -3.29
C VAL A 118 0.94 9.37 -3.44
N ILE A 119 0.99 8.69 -2.29
CA ILE A 119 1.08 7.24 -2.19
C ILE A 119 -0.32 6.68 -1.95
N MET A 120 -0.90 6.02 -2.96
CA MET A 120 -2.14 5.27 -2.81
C MET A 120 -1.78 3.79 -2.67
N ALA A 121 -1.72 3.32 -1.43
CA ALA A 121 -1.28 1.96 -1.11
C ALA A 121 -2.31 0.90 -1.48
N HIS A 122 -1.88 -0.36 -1.47
CA HIS A 122 -2.70 -1.49 -1.89
C HIS A 122 -4.13 -1.44 -1.34
N MET A 123 -5.11 -1.59 -2.23
CA MET A 123 -6.54 -1.62 -1.95
C MET A 123 -7.17 -0.33 -1.38
N ALA A 124 -6.44 0.79 -1.32
CA ALA A 124 -7.04 2.08 -0.96
C ALA A 124 -8.17 2.45 -1.94
N THR A 125 -9.21 3.10 -1.43
CA THR A 125 -10.36 3.52 -2.24
C THR A 125 -10.53 5.03 -2.14
N ILE A 126 -10.59 5.70 -3.28
CA ILE A 126 -10.88 7.12 -3.42
C ILE A 126 -12.17 7.23 -4.23
N LYS A 127 -13.19 7.89 -3.69
CA LYS A 127 -14.47 8.06 -4.37
C LYS A 127 -15.06 9.44 -4.14
N GLY A 128 -15.93 9.87 -5.04
CA GLY A 128 -16.57 11.18 -4.95
C GLY A 128 -15.69 12.30 -5.50
N ALA A 129 -15.99 13.52 -5.08
CA ALA A 129 -15.17 14.70 -5.34
C ALA A 129 -14.08 14.81 -4.26
N ALA A 130 -12.84 14.43 -4.59
CA ALA A 130 -11.74 14.36 -3.61
C ALA A 130 -10.52 15.14 -4.07
N LYS A 131 -9.81 15.74 -3.11
CA LYS A 131 -8.53 16.45 -3.33
C LYS A 131 -7.49 15.89 -2.38
N ILE A 132 -6.39 15.36 -2.89
CA ILE A 132 -5.40 14.65 -2.07
C ILE A 132 -4.01 15.20 -2.41
N GLY A 133 -3.29 15.73 -1.43
CA GLY A 133 -1.92 16.24 -1.60
C GLY A 133 -1.82 17.50 -2.47
N THR A 134 -2.93 18.16 -2.81
CA THR A 134 -2.93 19.34 -3.70
C THR A 134 -2.59 20.65 -2.98
N GLN A 135 -2.65 20.64 -1.66
CA GLN A 135 -2.39 21.77 -0.77
C GLN A 135 -1.94 21.26 0.60
N GLY A 136 -1.38 22.13 1.44
CA GLY A 136 -1.01 21.82 2.82
C GLY A 136 0.18 22.65 3.30
N SER A 137 0.36 22.74 4.61
CA SER A 137 1.56 23.37 5.21
C SER A 137 2.79 22.47 5.07
N THR A 138 3.98 23.07 4.95
CA THR A 138 5.28 22.38 5.06
C THR A 138 5.83 22.36 6.49
N GLY A 139 5.15 23.01 7.44
CA GLY A 139 5.52 23.06 8.85
C GLY A 139 5.51 24.48 9.43
N PRO A 140 6.06 24.67 10.65
CA PRO A 140 6.66 23.63 11.48
C PRO A 140 5.61 22.67 12.07
N PHE A 141 5.96 21.39 12.14
CA PHE A 141 5.26 20.35 12.88
C PHE A 141 6.02 20.04 14.18
N THR A 142 5.34 19.47 15.18
CA THR A 142 5.97 18.97 16.41
C THR A 142 5.84 17.47 16.47
N ASP A 143 6.98 16.77 16.49
CA ASP A 143 7.03 15.32 16.64
C ASP A 143 6.56 14.94 18.06
N PRO A 144 5.48 14.13 18.21
CA PRO A 144 4.93 13.79 19.51
C PRO A 144 5.80 12.84 20.34
N VAL A 145 6.82 12.20 19.75
CA VAL A 145 7.74 11.26 20.43
C VAL A 145 8.95 12.01 20.99
N THR A 146 9.59 12.83 20.15
CA THR A 146 10.83 13.53 20.50
C THR A 146 10.59 14.95 21.00
N ASN A 147 9.39 15.50 20.79
CA ASN A 147 9.02 16.89 21.04
C ASN A 147 9.85 17.90 20.23
N THR A 148 10.49 17.47 19.14
CA THR A 148 11.27 18.31 18.24
C THR A 148 10.37 18.94 17.18
N GLN A 149 10.68 20.18 16.78
CA GLN A 149 10.05 20.78 15.62
C GLN A 149 10.75 20.34 14.35
N PHE A 150 9.97 20.07 13.30
CA PHE A 150 10.49 19.75 11.97
C PHE A 150 9.63 20.39 10.88
N SER A 151 10.14 20.44 9.66
CA SER A 151 9.41 20.88 8.48
C SER A 151 9.74 19.92 7.34
N ASN A 152 8.76 19.70 6.46
CA ASN A 152 8.95 18.92 5.24
C ASN A 152 8.53 19.77 4.04
N ASN A 153 9.54 20.24 3.29
CA ASN A 153 9.36 21.15 2.16
C ASN A 153 8.97 20.42 0.87
N ILE A 154 8.99 19.08 0.88
CA ILE A 154 8.56 18.23 -0.22
C ILE A 154 7.40 17.40 0.35
N PRO A 155 6.16 17.93 0.37
CA PRO A 155 5.08 17.28 1.11
C PRO A 155 4.59 16.01 0.39
N GLU A 156 4.64 14.86 1.08
CA GLU A 156 3.98 13.63 0.66
C GLU A 156 2.62 13.44 1.36
N THR A 157 1.74 12.65 0.75
CA THR A 157 0.52 12.13 1.38
C THR A 157 0.47 10.62 1.26
N PHE A 158 0.21 9.92 2.36
CA PHE A 158 0.12 8.46 2.37
C PHE A 158 -1.28 7.96 2.69
N LEU A 159 -1.92 7.32 1.71
CA LEU A 159 -3.18 6.59 1.87
C LEU A 159 -2.88 5.10 2.00
N ALA A 160 -2.91 4.58 3.23
CA ALA A 160 -2.45 3.24 3.54
C ALA A 160 -3.49 2.15 3.22
N PHE A 161 -3.12 0.90 3.51
CA PHE A 161 -3.83 -0.29 3.03
C PHE A 161 -5.33 -0.32 3.36
N ASN A 162 -6.18 -0.57 2.35
CA ASN A 162 -7.63 -0.62 2.51
C ASN A 162 -8.25 0.62 3.20
N CYS A 163 -7.60 1.78 3.19
CA CYS A 163 -8.26 3.01 3.65
C CYS A 163 -9.30 3.51 2.63
N GLU A 164 -10.22 4.36 3.07
CA GLU A 164 -11.23 4.98 2.20
C GLU A 164 -11.24 6.51 2.33
N ILE A 165 -11.11 7.20 1.20
CA ILE A 165 -11.34 8.64 1.05
C ILE A 165 -12.64 8.82 0.28
N ASP A 166 -13.64 9.40 0.93
CA ASP A 166 -14.98 9.58 0.36
C ASP A 166 -15.31 11.06 0.31
N GLY A 167 -15.14 11.70 -0.85
CA GLY A 167 -15.52 13.09 -1.05
C GLY A 167 -14.82 14.10 -0.14
N ALA A 168 -13.55 13.86 0.20
CA ALA A 168 -12.80 14.59 1.22
C ALA A 168 -11.57 15.32 0.65
N THR A 169 -11.06 16.28 1.43
CA THR A 169 -9.76 16.94 1.18
C THR A 169 -8.72 16.36 2.14
N ILE A 170 -7.61 15.86 1.61
CA ILE A 170 -6.47 15.35 2.37
C ILE A 170 -5.27 16.21 1.99
N GLU A 171 -4.74 16.98 2.94
CA GLU A 171 -3.60 17.85 2.66
C GLU A 171 -2.28 17.07 2.57
N GLY A 172 -1.25 17.69 1.99
CA GLY A 172 0.14 17.22 2.03
C GLY A 172 0.64 17.10 3.47
N ASN A 173 1.68 16.30 3.68
CA ASN A 173 2.20 15.94 5.00
C ASN A 173 1.14 15.26 5.89
N THR A 174 0.44 14.27 5.35
CA THR A 174 -0.58 13.51 6.09
C THR A 174 -0.51 12.02 5.81
N VAL A 175 -1.04 11.24 6.76
CA VAL A 175 -1.20 9.79 6.63
C VAL A 175 -2.64 9.41 6.96
N VAL A 176 -3.26 8.60 6.11
CA VAL A 176 -4.54 7.95 6.37
C VAL A 176 -4.28 6.46 6.52
N ASN A 177 -4.24 5.98 7.77
CA ASN A 177 -3.70 4.65 8.06
C ASN A 177 -4.66 3.51 7.66
N PHE A 178 -4.19 2.27 7.71
CA PHE A 178 -4.91 1.14 7.14
C PHE A 178 -6.28 0.92 7.80
N LEU A 179 -7.23 0.47 6.98
CA LEU A 179 -8.64 0.28 7.37
C LEU A 179 -9.31 1.53 7.97
N SER A 180 -8.74 2.73 7.80
CA SER A 180 -9.37 3.98 8.23
C SER A 180 -10.19 4.60 7.10
N ARG A 181 -11.04 5.58 7.44
CA ARG A 181 -11.88 6.32 6.50
C ARG A 181 -11.94 7.80 6.83
N VAL A 182 -11.87 8.64 5.81
CA VAL A 182 -12.18 10.07 5.88
C VAL A 182 -13.42 10.34 5.02
N GLY A 183 -14.48 10.82 5.67
CA GLY A 183 -15.80 10.98 5.06
C GLY A 183 -16.03 12.30 4.32
N PRO A 184 -17.19 12.45 3.66
CA PRO A 184 -17.47 13.57 2.76
C PRO A 184 -17.37 14.93 3.42
N GLY A 185 -16.76 15.89 2.73
CA GLY A 185 -16.60 17.27 3.17
C GLY A 185 -15.59 17.48 4.29
N VAL A 186 -14.94 16.42 4.79
CA VAL A 186 -13.89 16.54 5.80
C VAL A 186 -12.58 16.98 5.15
N THR A 187 -11.87 17.88 5.81
CA THR A 187 -10.47 18.21 5.49
C THR A 187 -9.56 17.61 6.57
N LEU A 188 -8.64 16.72 6.18
CA LEU A 188 -7.53 16.29 7.02
C LEU A 188 -6.37 17.28 6.84
N PRO A 189 -6.08 18.15 7.83
CA PRO A 189 -5.06 19.18 7.67
C PRO A 189 -3.65 18.59 7.75
N ALA A 190 -2.68 19.30 7.17
CA ALA A 190 -1.27 18.94 7.20
C ALA A 190 -0.75 18.68 8.63
N GLY A 191 0.15 17.71 8.78
CA GLY A 191 0.72 17.30 10.06
C GLY A 191 -0.17 16.34 10.85
N LYS A 192 -1.18 15.73 10.23
CA LYS A 192 -2.09 14.76 10.87
C LYS A 192 -2.00 13.36 10.29
N VAL A 193 -2.19 12.39 11.18
CA VAL A 193 -2.24 10.97 10.89
C VAL A 193 -3.57 10.41 11.38
N VAL A 194 -4.43 9.90 10.49
CA VAL A 194 -5.63 9.15 10.90
C VAL A 194 -5.19 7.81 11.46
N LEU A 195 -5.65 7.47 12.67
CA LEU A 195 -5.28 6.21 13.32
C LEU A 195 -5.92 5.00 12.61
N PRO A 196 -5.30 3.80 12.70
CA PRO A 196 -5.84 2.58 12.10
C PRO A 196 -7.30 2.31 12.48
N GLY A 197 -8.09 1.87 11.49
CA GLY A 197 -9.50 1.49 11.72
C GLY A 197 -10.47 2.65 11.97
N LYS A 198 -10.00 3.90 12.09
CA LYS A 198 -10.83 5.05 12.47
C LYS A 198 -11.68 5.59 11.34
N ASN A 199 -12.90 6.01 11.65
CA ASN A 199 -13.80 6.72 10.76
C ASN A 199 -13.89 8.18 11.19
N VAL A 200 -13.38 9.08 10.34
CA VAL A 200 -13.36 10.53 10.53
C VAL A 200 -14.48 11.15 9.71
N THR A 201 -15.46 11.77 10.37
CA THR A 201 -16.67 12.31 9.73
C THR A 201 -16.87 13.81 9.96
N THR A 202 -15.99 14.46 10.71
CA THR A 202 -16.03 15.91 10.94
C THR A 202 -14.63 16.53 10.94
N ASN A 203 -14.55 17.82 10.63
CA ASN A 203 -13.28 18.57 10.68
C ASN A 203 -12.68 18.63 12.09
N LEU A 204 -13.52 18.63 13.13
CA LEU A 204 -13.03 18.58 14.52
C LEU A 204 -12.32 17.25 14.82
N GLN A 205 -12.86 16.13 14.34
CA GLN A 205 -12.20 14.81 14.45
C GLN A 205 -10.90 14.75 13.65
N ALA A 206 -10.84 15.41 12.49
CA ALA A 206 -9.66 15.44 11.64
C ALA A 206 -8.51 16.31 12.19
N SER A 207 -8.82 17.31 13.02
CA SER A 207 -7.84 18.26 13.55
C SER A 207 -7.44 17.97 15.00
N SER A 208 -8.35 17.44 15.82
CA SER A 208 -8.13 17.25 17.26
C SER A 208 -7.77 15.81 17.62
N GLY A 209 -6.55 15.61 18.11
CA GLY A 209 -6.10 14.31 18.62
C GLY A 209 -6.85 13.83 19.87
N SER A 210 -7.47 14.74 20.64
CA SER A 210 -8.23 14.39 21.85
C SER A 210 -9.47 13.55 21.58
N LEU A 211 -9.95 13.51 20.34
CA LEU A 211 -11.09 12.69 19.93
C LEU A 211 -10.69 11.26 19.55
N GLY A 212 -9.40 10.91 19.65
CA GLY A 212 -8.90 9.55 19.40
C GLY A 212 -9.06 9.07 17.96
N LYS A 213 -9.17 10.00 17.01
CA LYS A 213 -9.27 9.71 15.56
C LYS A 213 -7.96 9.93 14.84
N VAL A 214 -7.21 10.94 15.26
CA VAL A 214 -5.96 11.35 14.63
C VAL A 214 -4.84 11.49 15.66
N ALA A 215 -3.61 11.38 15.20
CA ALA A 215 -2.39 11.77 15.90
C ALA A 215 -1.64 12.84 15.08
N ASN A 216 -0.56 13.37 15.65
CA ASN A 216 0.35 14.25 14.91
C ASN A 216 1.34 13.40 14.09
N LEU A 217 1.70 13.93 12.92
CA LEU A 217 2.76 13.39 12.07
C LEU A 217 4.10 13.36 12.81
N THR A 218 4.88 12.31 12.58
CA THR A 218 6.23 12.13 13.11
C THR A 218 7.28 12.29 11.99
N GLN A 219 8.55 12.47 12.35
CA GLN A 219 9.65 12.43 11.37
C GLN A 219 9.80 11.05 10.72
N ALA A 220 9.43 9.99 11.46
CA ALA A 220 9.47 8.62 10.96
C ALA A 220 8.41 8.37 9.87
N ASP A 221 7.23 9.00 9.99
CA ASP A 221 6.21 8.95 8.94
C ASP A 221 6.73 9.61 7.64
N VAL A 222 7.39 10.77 7.74
CA VAL A 222 8.00 11.45 6.59
C VAL A 222 9.06 10.58 5.93
N ALA A 223 9.97 10.00 6.72
CA ALA A 223 11.03 9.13 6.20
C ALA A 223 10.47 7.87 5.51
N LEU A 224 9.37 7.30 6.01
CA LEU A 224 8.68 6.21 5.33
C LEU A 224 8.13 6.67 3.98
N MET A 225 7.42 7.80 3.95
CA MET A 225 6.78 8.26 2.72
C MET A 225 7.82 8.49 1.63
N GLU A 226 8.95 9.14 1.95
CA GLU A 226 10.07 9.30 1.01
C GLU A 226 10.53 7.96 0.43
N ALA A 227 10.80 6.97 1.29
CA ALA A 227 11.25 5.66 0.85
C ALA A 227 10.24 4.95 -0.07
N ILE A 228 8.94 5.10 0.20
CA ILE A 228 7.90 4.53 -0.66
C ILE A 228 7.86 5.22 -2.03
N ILE A 229 8.06 6.55 -2.08
CA ILE A 229 8.12 7.28 -3.36
C ILE A 229 9.31 6.78 -4.19
N GLU A 230 10.50 6.70 -3.60
CA GLU A 230 11.72 6.24 -4.30
C GLU A 230 11.54 4.84 -4.92
N VAL A 231 10.95 3.90 -4.16
CA VAL A 231 10.65 2.55 -4.65
C VAL A 231 9.69 2.57 -5.85
N ASN A 232 8.64 3.39 -5.78
CA ASN A 232 7.62 3.41 -6.83
C ASN A 232 8.06 4.16 -8.10
N GLU A 233 8.92 5.17 -7.97
CA GLU A 233 9.61 5.78 -9.13
C GLU A 233 10.51 4.76 -9.83
N ALA A 234 11.25 3.95 -9.05
CA ALA A 234 12.05 2.85 -9.58
C ALA A 234 11.19 1.80 -10.29
N PHE A 235 9.97 1.53 -9.79
CA PHE A 235 9.01 0.66 -10.47
C PHE A 235 8.48 1.25 -11.77
N ALA A 236 8.10 2.53 -11.80
CA ALA A 236 7.67 3.18 -13.03
C ALA A 236 8.73 3.04 -14.14
N LYS A 237 10.00 3.28 -13.78
CA LYS A 237 11.14 3.10 -14.69
C LYS A 237 11.37 1.64 -15.08
N GLY A 238 11.52 0.75 -14.11
CA GLY A 238 11.91 -0.64 -14.34
C GLY A 238 10.88 -1.42 -15.14
N TYR A 239 9.59 -1.23 -14.85
CA TYR A 239 8.53 -1.86 -15.63
C TYR A 239 8.39 -1.28 -17.04
N THR A 240 8.66 0.03 -17.21
CA THR A 240 8.77 0.63 -18.56
C THR A 240 9.89 -0.02 -19.36
N GLU A 241 11.06 -0.26 -18.76
CA GLU A 241 12.19 -0.93 -19.42
C GLU A 241 11.87 -2.38 -19.81
N LEU A 242 11.20 -3.12 -18.92
CA LEU A 242 10.73 -4.48 -19.22
C LEU A 242 9.73 -4.49 -20.40
N ALA A 243 8.74 -3.60 -20.38
CA ALA A 243 7.70 -3.51 -21.41
C ALA A 243 8.26 -3.10 -22.77
N ARG A 244 9.30 -2.25 -22.79
CA ARG A 244 10.02 -1.88 -24.03
C ARG A 244 10.81 -3.04 -24.63
N THR A 245 11.38 -3.87 -23.77
CA THR A 245 12.14 -5.05 -24.20
C THR A 245 11.20 -6.06 -24.85
N ASP A 246 10.07 -6.34 -24.20
CA ASP A 246 8.98 -7.15 -24.72
C ASP A 246 7.73 -6.84 -23.88
N SER A 247 6.64 -6.41 -24.51
CA SER A 247 5.41 -6.05 -23.80
C SER A 247 4.82 -7.23 -23.00
N SER A 248 5.14 -8.47 -23.39
CA SER A 248 4.73 -9.67 -22.64
C SER A 248 5.52 -9.88 -21.35
N ASN A 249 6.61 -9.12 -21.08
CA ASN A 249 7.35 -9.18 -19.80
C ASN A 249 6.59 -8.58 -18.62
N VAL A 250 5.54 -7.79 -18.90
CA VAL A 250 4.74 -7.12 -17.88
C VAL A 250 3.32 -7.69 -17.78
N THR A 251 3.12 -8.94 -18.21
CA THR A 251 1.83 -9.65 -18.07
C THR A 251 2.00 -11.02 -17.40
N GLY A 252 0.94 -11.51 -16.76
CA GLY A 252 0.90 -12.86 -16.18
C GLY A 252 1.98 -13.14 -15.13
N ILE A 253 2.52 -14.36 -15.16
CA ILE A 253 3.66 -14.82 -14.34
C ILE A 253 4.95 -14.37 -15.00
N ASN A 254 5.70 -13.46 -14.39
CA ASN A 254 6.79 -12.78 -15.09
C ASN A 254 7.89 -12.17 -14.21
N TYR A 255 8.83 -11.51 -14.89
CA TYR A 255 10.00 -10.87 -14.30
C TYR A 255 9.64 -9.76 -13.32
N ALA A 256 10.34 -9.72 -12.19
CA ALA A 256 10.53 -8.45 -11.48
C ALA A 256 11.52 -7.57 -12.27
N PRO A 257 11.33 -6.24 -12.29
CA PRO A 257 12.32 -5.33 -12.83
C PRO A 257 13.61 -5.37 -12.00
N VAL A 258 14.74 -5.11 -12.65
CA VAL A 258 16.00 -4.88 -11.95
C VAL A 258 15.99 -3.46 -11.39
N THR A 259 16.17 -3.32 -10.09
CA THR A 259 16.28 -2.04 -9.37
C THR A 259 17.54 -2.06 -8.49
N ALA A 260 17.81 -0.96 -7.77
CA ALA A 260 18.91 -0.93 -6.81
C ALA A 260 18.72 -1.93 -5.64
N PHE A 261 17.46 -2.26 -5.33
CA PHE A 261 17.07 -3.12 -4.22
C PHE A 261 16.63 -4.53 -4.65
N ASN A 262 16.40 -4.75 -5.94
CA ASN A 262 15.94 -6.04 -6.46
C ASN A 262 16.74 -6.45 -7.72
N PRO A 263 17.47 -7.58 -7.70
CA PRO A 263 18.18 -8.08 -8.88
C PRO A 263 17.27 -8.60 -10.02
N GLY A 264 15.95 -8.50 -9.89
CA GLY A 264 14.98 -9.09 -10.80
C GLY A 264 14.76 -10.58 -10.50
N GLY A 265 14.28 -11.32 -11.50
CA GLY A 265 14.07 -12.78 -11.42
C GLY A 265 12.66 -13.22 -11.78
N LEU A 266 12.46 -14.54 -11.85
CA LEU A 266 11.18 -15.17 -12.20
C LEU A 266 10.60 -15.98 -11.03
N PRO A 267 9.27 -16.13 -10.98
CA PRO A 267 8.63 -17.03 -10.02
C PRO A 267 9.02 -18.49 -10.24
N GLN A 268 8.99 -19.26 -9.15
CA GLN A 268 9.10 -20.72 -9.16
C GLN A 268 7.76 -21.34 -8.75
N ILE A 269 7.15 -22.14 -9.63
CA ILE A 269 5.83 -22.74 -9.43
C ILE A 269 5.96 -24.25 -9.45
N GLY A 270 5.61 -24.92 -8.35
CA GLY A 270 5.77 -26.37 -8.20
C GLY A 270 7.19 -26.84 -8.46
N GLY A 271 8.18 -26.07 -8.00
CA GLY A 271 9.60 -26.36 -8.20
C GLY A 271 10.20 -25.89 -9.53
N ASN A 272 9.41 -25.35 -10.47
CA ASN A 272 9.90 -24.94 -11.79
C ASN A 272 9.94 -23.42 -11.96
N VAL A 273 11.07 -22.87 -12.41
CA VAL A 273 11.12 -21.46 -12.84
C VAL A 273 10.12 -21.27 -13.98
N THR A 274 9.18 -20.36 -13.80
CA THR A 274 8.00 -20.26 -14.65
C THR A 274 7.83 -18.84 -15.19
N ARG A 275 7.73 -18.72 -16.50
CA ARG A 275 7.22 -17.53 -17.19
C ARG A 275 5.95 -17.93 -17.95
N ASN A 276 4.85 -17.23 -17.68
CA ASN A 276 3.58 -17.45 -18.36
C ASN A 276 2.84 -16.12 -18.53
N PRO A 277 3.10 -15.41 -19.65
CA PRO A 277 2.50 -14.09 -19.90
C PRO A 277 0.98 -14.10 -20.02
N ASN A 278 0.38 -15.25 -20.32
CA ASN A 278 -1.06 -15.43 -20.52
C ASN A 278 -1.80 -15.82 -19.23
N PHE A 279 -1.07 -15.95 -18.11
CA PHE A 279 -1.71 -16.25 -16.85
C PHE A 279 -2.60 -15.08 -16.39
N ARG A 280 -3.80 -15.38 -15.90
CA ARG A 280 -4.82 -14.37 -15.55
C ARG A 280 -4.45 -13.44 -14.39
N ASN A 281 -3.44 -13.83 -13.60
CA ASN A 281 -3.02 -13.16 -12.37
C ASN A 281 -1.59 -12.64 -12.53
N ARG A 282 -1.20 -11.65 -11.72
CA ARG A 282 0.15 -11.09 -11.71
C ARG A 282 0.98 -11.76 -10.61
N ILE A 283 1.94 -12.59 -11.00
CA ILE A 283 2.89 -13.23 -10.08
C ILE A 283 4.27 -12.82 -10.57
N ILE A 284 4.99 -12.05 -9.77
CA ILE A 284 6.14 -11.28 -10.23
C ILE A 284 7.33 -11.51 -9.32
N GLY A 285 8.51 -11.72 -9.93
CA GLY A 285 9.77 -11.82 -9.19
C GLY A 285 9.90 -13.13 -8.45
N ASN A 286 10.74 -13.15 -7.43
CA ASN A 286 11.12 -14.35 -6.69
C ASN A 286 10.01 -14.81 -5.72
N VAL A 287 8.90 -15.26 -6.29
CA VAL A 287 7.78 -15.92 -5.61
C VAL A 287 7.91 -17.42 -5.82
N VAL A 288 8.04 -18.18 -4.74
CA VAL A 288 8.10 -19.63 -4.72
C VAL A 288 6.76 -20.17 -4.23
N LEU A 289 5.98 -20.76 -5.15
CA LEU A 289 4.72 -21.43 -4.85
C LEU A 289 4.92 -22.95 -4.88
N GLU A 290 4.54 -23.65 -3.82
CA GLU A 290 4.67 -25.11 -3.75
C GLU A 290 3.68 -25.84 -4.67
N ASP A 291 2.45 -25.34 -4.81
CA ASP A 291 1.45 -25.94 -5.70
C ASP A 291 1.92 -25.86 -7.17
N PRO A 292 1.88 -26.96 -7.95
CA PRO A 292 2.19 -26.90 -9.37
C PRO A 292 1.11 -26.10 -10.12
N LEU A 293 1.48 -25.53 -11.27
CA LEU A 293 0.65 -24.58 -12.02
C LEU A 293 -0.77 -25.10 -12.32
N SER A 294 -0.91 -26.41 -12.61
CA SER A 294 -2.21 -27.05 -12.85
C SER A 294 -3.13 -27.03 -11.63
N ILE A 295 -2.58 -27.27 -10.44
CA ILE A 295 -3.31 -27.24 -9.17
C ILE A 295 -3.56 -25.80 -8.73
N LEU A 296 -2.56 -24.93 -8.88
CA LEU A 296 -2.68 -23.51 -8.58
C LEU A 296 -3.88 -22.90 -9.34
N ASN A 297 -4.05 -23.26 -10.60
CA ASN A 297 -5.15 -22.78 -11.43
C ASN A 297 -6.55 -23.09 -10.86
N LEU A 298 -6.69 -24.22 -10.16
CA LEU A 298 -7.94 -24.67 -9.54
C LEU A 298 -8.18 -24.04 -8.16
N LYS A 299 -7.12 -23.61 -7.48
CA LYS A 299 -7.17 -23.12 -6.08
C LYS A 299 -7.30 -21.62 -5.94
N ILE A 300 -6.82 -20.85 -6.93
CA ILE A 300 -6.77 -19.39 -6.82
C ILE A 300 -7.85 -18.70 -7.67
N GLY A 301 -8.32 -17.55 -7.22
CA GLY A 301 -9.31 -16.73 -7.90
C GLY A 301 -8.72 -15.89 -9.03
N ASN A 302 -9.34 -14.73 -9.26
CA ASN A 302 -8.92 -13.74 -10.25
C ASN A 302 -8.34 -12.50 -9.57
N ARG A 303 -7.60 -11.68 -10.32
CA ARG A 303 -7.02 -10.42 -9.85
C ARG A 303 -6.11 -10.60 -8.63
N ILE A 304 -5.36 -11.71 -8.62
CA ILE A 304 -4.34 -11.97 -7.61
C ILE A 304 -3.06 -11.27 -8.02
N SER A 305 -2.46 -10.51 -7.10
CA SER A 305 -1.15 -9.89 -7.29
C SER A 305 -0.18 -10.40 -6.23
N LEU A 306 0.82 -11.18 -6.63
CA LEU A 306 1.91 -11.63 -5.76
C LEU A 306 3.20 -11.03 -6.31
N ARG A 307 3.76 -10.04 -5.60
CA ARG A 307 4.84 -9.20 -6.13
C ARG A 307 6.05 -9.23 -5.20
N ALA A 308 7.06 -10.00 -5.60
CA ALA A 308 8.38 -10.04 -4.95
C ALA A 308 9.40 -9.18 -5.71
N ASP A 309 8.97 -7.98 -6.12
CA ASP A 309 9.74 -6.99 -6.89
C ASP A 309 10.33 -5.87 -6.01
N GLU A 310 9.84 -5.67 -4.78
CA GLU A 310 10.50 -4.88 -3.73
C GLU A 310 11.26 -5.81 -2.76
N GLY A 311 10.56 -6.40 -1.79
CA GLY A 311 11.09 -7.45 -0.92
C GLY A 311 11.01 -8.86 -1.54
N GLN A 312 11.98 -9.71 -1.22
CA GLN A 312 12.08 -11.08 -1.72
C GLN A 312 12.98 -11.96 -0.83
N PRO A 313 12.90 -13.31 -0.92
CA PRO A 313 11.91 -14.12 -1.65
C PRO A 313 10.55 -14.19 -0.94
N PHE A 314 9.51 -14.62 -1.65
CA PHE A 314 8.27 -15.09 -1.02
C PHE A 314 8.24 -16.60 -1.07
N ASN A 315 8.11 -17.25 0.09
CA ASN A 315 7.94 -18.70 0.17
C ASN A 315 6.51 -19.01 0.58
N ILE A 316 5.72 -19.65 -0.28
CA ILE A 316 4.31 -19.94 -0.02
C ILE A 316 4.09 -21.44 -0.23
N GLY A 317 3.73 -22.12 0.85
CA GLY A 317 3.37 -23.54 0.87
C GLY A 317 2.08 -23.84 0.11
N LYS A 318 1.52 -25.03 0.33
CA LYS A 318 0.28 -25.44 -0.35
C LYS A 318 -0.86 -24.52 0.01
N ILE A 319 -1.60 -24.05 -0.99
CA ILE A 319 -2.76 -23.18 -0.76
C ILE A 319 -3.98 -24.07 -0.45
N ALA A 320 -4.76 -23.74 0.58
CA ALA A 320 -6.07 -24.40 0.77
C ALA A 320 -7.10 -23.85 -0.22
N GLY A 321 -7.11 -22.53 -0.39
CA GLY A 321 -7.87 -21.81 -1.41
C GLY A 321 -7.58 -20.31 -1.30
N MET A 322 -7.51 -19.62 -2.43
CA MET A 322 -7.26 -18.19 -2.48
C MET A 322 -8.37 -17.52 -3.29
N ALA A 323 -9.25 -16.78 -2.62
CA ALA A 323 -10.30 -16.04 -3.30
C ALA A 323 -9.71 -14.92 -4.17
N SER A 324 -10.57 -14.27 -4.96
CA SER A 324 -10.14 -13.16 -5.83
C SER A 324 -9.61 -11.98 -5.03
N ASP A 325 -8.87 -11.09 -5.68
CA ASP A 325 -8.39 -9.84 -5.11
C ASP A 325 -7.34 -9.98 -3.99
N VAL A 326 -6.59 -11.07 -3.91
CA VAL A 326 -5.52 -11.19 -2.89
C VAL A 326 -4.24 -10.50 -3.36
N VAL A 327 -3.60 -9.75 -2.45
CA VAL A 327 -2.32 -9.05 -2.69
C VAL A 327 -1.25 -9.55 -1.73
N PHE A 328 -0.09 -9.89 -2.27
CA PHE A 328 1.14 -10.10 -1.52
C PHE A 328 2.20 -9.14 -2.02
N HIS A 329 2.86 -8.47 -1.09
CA HIS A 329 3.97 -7.56 -1.34
C HIS A 329 4.91 -7.58 -0.14
N ALA A 330 6.06 -6.90 -0.18
CA ALA A 330 6.98 -6.83 0.95
C ALA A 330 7.88 -5.60 0.85
N LEU A 331 8.34 -5.11 2.00
CA LEU A 331 9.29 -4.00 2.03
C LEU A 331 10.68 -4.43 1.53
N GLU A 332 11.45 -3.46 1.04
CA GLU A 332 12.86 -3.65 0.66
C GLU A 332 13.64 -4.39 1.75
N THR A 333 14.56 -5.28 1.34
CA THR A 333 15.40 -6.12 2.21
C THR A 333 14.66 -7.11 3.11
N THR A 334 13.34 -7.28 2.93
CA THR A 334 12.53 -8.22 3.71
C THR A 334 11.94 -9.31 2.83
N SER A 335 11.53 -10.40 3.47
CA SER A 335 10.88 -11.55 2.86
C SER A 335 9.51 -11.80 3.50
N LEU A 336 8.80 -12.81 2.99
CA LEU A 336 7.67 -13.40 3.71
C LEU A 336 7.65 -14.92 3.52
N THR A 337 7.16 -15.62 4.54
CA THR A 337 6.99 -17.08 4.51
C THR A 337 5.59 -17.47 4.93
N VAL A 338 4.92 -18.30 4.15
CA VAL A 338 3.59 -18.80 4.43
C VAL A 338 3.60 -20.32 4.36
N GLY A 339 3.11 -20.97 5.42
CA GLY A 339 3.04 -22.41 5.56
C GLY A 339 1.91 -23.04 4.74
N ASP A 340 1.57 -24.26 5.12
CA ASP A 340 0.66 -25.12 4.35
C ASP A 340 -0.80 -24.90 4.68
N LEU A 341 -1.64 -25.13 3.67
CA LEU A 341 -3.10 -25.14 3.74
C LEU A 341 -3.69 -23.85 4.34
N VAL A 342 -3.09 -22.70 3.99
CA VAL A 342 -3.62 -21.38 4.33
C VAL A 342 -4.77 -21.02 3.38
N GLY A 343 -5.86 -20.53 3.95
CA GLY A 343 -7.04 -20.06 3.23
C GLY A 343 -7.13 -18.54 3.19
N TYR A 344 -7.40 -17.97 2.02
CA TYR A 344 -7.49 -16.53 1.81
C TYR A 344 -8.88 -16.13 1.33
N GLY A 345 -9.59 -15.34 2.13
CA GLY A 345 -10.80 -14.65 1.71
C GLY A 345 -10.50 -13.56 0.67
N PRO A 346 -11.54 -13.00 0.03
CA PRO A 346 -11.32 -11.98 -0.98
C PRO A 346 -10.72 -10.71 -0.38
N ARG A 347 -9.87 -10.02 -1.13
CA ARG A 347 -9.22 -8.77 -0.70
C ARG A 347 -8.32 -8.92 0.54
N VAL A 348 -7.75 -10.11 0.77
CA VAL A 348 -6.71 -10.27 1.78
C VAL A 348 -5.41 -9.61 1.30
N LEU A 349 -4.75 -8.88 2.19
CA LEU A 349 -3.41 -8.33 1.98
C LEU A 349 -2.43 -8.99 2.95
N VAL A 350 -1.38 -9.60 2.41
CA VAL A 350 -0.21 -10.05 3.19
C VAL A 350 0.99 -9.23 2.75
N HIS A 351 1.45 -8.34 3.62
CA HIS A 351 2.59 -7.49 3.36
C HIS A 351 3.79 -7.91 4.21
N GLY A 352 4.86 -8.32 3.55
CA GLY A 352 6.16 -8.62 4.12
C GLY A 352 6.78 -7.40 4.79
N GLY A 353 7.76 -7.66 5.64
CA GLY A 353 8.33 -6.64 6.50
C GLY A 353 8.76 -7.23 7.83
N ARG A 354 9.70 -6.56 8.48
CA ARG A 354 10.25 -6.96 9.77
C ARG A 354 9.57 -6.19 10.91
N GLN A 355 9.26 -6.89 12.00
CA GLN A 355 8.72 -6.25 13.21
C GLN A 355 9.69 -5.19 13.75
N VAL A 356 9.13 -4.06 14.16
CA VAL A 356 9.83 -2.97 14.82
C VAL A 356 9.75 -3.18 16.33
N VAL A 357 10.90 -3.41 16.95
CA VAL A 357 11.05 -3.58 18.39
C VAL A 357 11.94 -2.45 18.89
N ASN A 358 11.45 -1.66 19.86
CA ASN A 358 12.16 -0.50 20.40
C ASN A 358 12.66 0.48 19.32
N GLY A 359 11.85 0.71 18.29
CA GLY A 359 12.16 1.63 17.19
C GLY A 359 13.18 1.08 16.18
N VAL A 360 13.52 -0.21 16.22
CA VAL A 360 14.43 -0.84 15.25
C VAL A 360 13.74 -2.03 14.60
N ALA A 361 13.82 -2.12 13.27
CA ALA A 361 13.30 -3.25 12.49
C ALA A 361 14.22 -4.48 12.63
N ASN A 362 14.23 -5.12 13.79
CA ASN A 362 15.05 -6.30 14.11
C ASN A 362 14.26 -7.48 14.67
N GLY A 363 12.93 -7.39 14.71
CA GLY A 363 12.07 -8.50 15.11
C GLY A 363 11.93 -9.56 14.01
N PRO A 364 11.01 -10.52 14.16
CA PRO A 364 10.75 -11.51 13.12
C PRO A 364 10.13 -10.85 11.87
N GLU A 365 10.41 -11.44 10.71
CA GLU A 365 9.74 -11.09 9.47
C GLU A 365 8.33 -11.66 9.40
N THR A 366 7.56 -11.15 8.45
CA THR A 366 6.18 -11.55 8.26
C THR A 366 6.11 -13.04 7.91
N SER A 367 5.34 -13.77 8.72
CA SER A 367 5.17 -15.21 8.55
C SER A 367 3.76 -15.65 8.91
N ILE A 368 3.26 -16.67 8.22
CA ILE A 368 1.96 -17.27 8.49
C ILE A 368 2.17 -18.78 8.57
N GLY A 369 1.83 -19.39 9.70
CA GLY A 369 1.93 -20.84 9.89
C GLY A 369 0.84 -21.63 9.17
N ASP A 370 0.88 -22.95 9.34
CA ASP A 370 -0.03 -23.85 8.64
C ASP A 370 -1.49 -23.72 9.10
N LEU A 371 -2.43 -24.07 8.23
CA LEU A 371 -3.86 -24.16 8.53
C LEU A 371 -4.43 -22.84 9.07
N VAL A 372 -3.91 -21.71 8.59
CA VAL A 372 -4.41 -20.38 8.96
C VAL A 372 -5.55 -19.95 8.03
N GLY A 373 -6.61 -19.39 8.60
CA GLY A 373 -7.71 -18.78 7.83
C GLY A 373 -7.63 -17.25 7.88
N LEU A 374 -7.50 -16.60 6.73
CA LEU A 374 -7.57 -15.15 6.60
C LEU A 374 -8.91 -14.76 5.99
N ALA A 375 -9.79 -14.13 6.77
CA ALA A 375 -11.10 -13.71 6.32
C ALA A 375 -11.02 -12.48 5.39
N PRO A 376 -12.11 -12.13 4.66
CA PRO A 376 -12.06 -11.08 3.66
C PRO A 376 -11.57 -9.73 4.21
N ASN A 377 -10.89 -8.95 3.37
CA ASN A 377 -10.34 -7.62 3.72
C ASN A 377 -9.40 -7.61 4.95
N SER A 378 -8.85 -8.76 5.35
CA SER A 378 -7.85 -8.78 6.42
C SER A 378 -6.48 -8.34 5.92
N VAL A 379 -5.72 -7.69 6.80
CA VAL A 379 -4.38 -7.14 6.53
C VAL A 379 -3.39 -7.77 7.49
N ILE A 380 -2.32 -8.37 6.98
CA ILE A 380 -1.18 -8.86 7.76
C ILE A 380 0.03 -8.03 7.35
N PHE A 381 0.68 -7.34 8.28
CA PHE A 381 1.85 -6.52 7.97
C PHE A 381 2.85 -6.52 9.11
N ARG A 382 4.13 -6.87 8.83
CA ARG A 382 5.18 -7.00 9.85
C ARG A 382 4.73 -7.94 10.97
N SER A 383 4.20 -9.11 10.64
CA SER A 383 3.52 -9.95 11.63
C SER A 383 3.75 -11.45 11.43
N ALA A 384 3.89 -12.16 12.55
CA ALA A 384 3.99 -13.61 12.60
C ALA A 384 2.67 -14.19 13.13
N ILE A 385 2.00 -15.03 12.34
CA ILE A 385 0.74 -15.68 12.71
C ILE A 385 1.00 -17.18 12.91
N GLY A 386 0.83 -17.68 14.13
CA GLY A 386 1.04 -19.10 14.44
C GLY A 386 -0.01 -20.00 13.78
N SER A 387 0.33 -21.27 13.57
CA SER A 387 -0.52 -22.25 12.90
C SER A 387 -1.89 -22.43 13.54
N LYS A 388 -2.88 -22.88 12.75
CA LYS A 388 -4.26 -23.15 13.18
C LYS A 388 -4.98 -21.91 13.75
N SER A 389 -4.53 -20.73 13.36
CA SER A 389 -5.11 -19.45 13.77
C SER A 389 -6.08 -18.93 12.72
N ALA A 390 -6.86 -17.91 13.07
CA ALA A 390 -7.70 -17.22 12.10
C ALA A 390 -7.74 -15.71 12.36
N VAL A 391 -7.78 -14.93 11.28
CA VAL A 391 -7.93 -13.47 11.31
C VAL A 391 -9.26 -13.10 10.70
N GLY A 392 -10.10 -12.43 11.49
CA GLY A 392 -11.47 -12.09 11.15
C GLY A 392 -11.61 -11.05 10.03
N LEU A 393 -12.84 -10.90 9.55
CA LEU A 393 -13.20 -10.01 8.43
C LEU A 393 -12.79 -8.57 8.75
N LYS A 394 -12.16 -7.89 7.80
CA LYS A 394 -11.79 -6.47 7.92
C LYS A 394 -10.99 -6.19 9.19
N SER A 395 -10.03 -7.06 9.49
CA SER A 395 -9.13 -6.95 10.64
C SER A 395 -7.69 -6.76 10.19
N ALA A 396 -6.87 -6.11 11.01
CA ALA A 396 -5.45 -5.99 10.75
C ALA A 396 -4.66 -6.63 11.88
N VAL A 397 -3.62 -7.39 11.54
CA VAL A 397 -2.56 -7.79 12.47
C VAL A 397 -1.28 -7.09 12.03
N PHE A 398 -0.80 -6.19 12.87
CA PHE A 398 0.30 -5.29 12.54
C PHE A 398 1.38 -5.34 13.62
N ASN A 399 2.65 -5.42 13.21
CA ASN A 399 3.80 -5.37 14.12
C ASN A 399 3.66 -6.33 15.33
N SER A 400 3.23 -7.55 15.06
CA SER A 400 2.73 -8.46 16.10
C SER A 400 3.04 -9.93 15.83
N THR A 401 3.30 -10.67 16.91
CA THR A 401 3.39 -12.13 16.93
C THR A 401 2.14 -12.71 17.61
N VAL A 402 1.34 -13.43 16.83
CA VAL A 402 0.11 -14.09 17.27
C VAL A 402 0.40 -15.58 17.48
N PRO A 403 0.20 -16.14 18.69
CA PRO A 403 0.43 -17.57 18.94
C PRO A 403 -0.47 -18.48 18.10
N SER A 404 -0.04 -19.73 17.92
CA SER A 404 -0.86 -20.77 17.28
C SER A 404 -2.22 -20.94 17.96
N ARG A 405 -3.24 -21.33 17.20
CA ARG A 405 -4.62 -21.55 17.67
C ARG A 405 -5.29 -20.28 18.23
N THR A 406 -4.89 -19.11 17.73
CA THR A 406 -5.48 -17.84 18.13
C THR A 406 -6.51 -17.37 17.11
N TYR A 407 -7.61 -16.78 17.60
CA TYR A 407 -8.60 -16.14 16.76
C TYR A 407 -8.62 -14.63 16.98
N ILE A 408 -8.26 -13.87 15.96
CA ILE A 408 -8.47 -12.41 15.93
C ILE A 408 -9.89 -12.17 15.41
N ARG A 409 -10.71 -11.49 16.21
CA ARG A 409 -12.10 -11.20 15.85
C ARG A 409 -12.18 -10.29 14.61
N SER A 410 -13.30 -10.34 13.92
CA SER A 410 -13.61 -9.40 12.82
C SER A 410 -13.57 -7.96 13.30
N ARG A 411 -13.25 -7.03 12.39
CA ARG A 411 -13.21 -5.59 12.61
C ARG A 411 -12.30 -5.19 13.77
N THR A 412 -11.16 -5.87 13.87
CA THR A 412 -10.18 -5.64 14.94
C THR A 412 -8.84 -5.23 14.35
N ILE A 413 -8.30 -4.12 14.84
CA ILE A 413 -6.89 -3.77 14.72
C ILE A 413 -6.18 -4.43 15.92
N TYR A 414 -5.32 -5.40 15.66
CA TYR A 414 -4.42 -6.01 16.63
C TYR A 414 -3.00 -5.56 16.30
N ALA A 415 -2.42 -4.70 17.13
CA ALA A 415 -1.12 -4.09 16.89
C ALA A 415 -0.20 -4.14 18.11
N ASP A 416 1.11 -4.13 17.83
CA ASP A 416 2.19 -4.08 18.83
C ASP A 416 2.07 -5.17 19.90
N ASN A 417 1.96 -6.43 19.45
CA ASN A 417 1.78 -7.61 20.29
C ASN A 417 0.54 -7.52 21.22
N GLY A 418 -0.52 -6.88 20.74
CA GLY A 418 -1.77 -6.72 21.47
C GLY A 418 -1.76 -5.57 22.47
N SER A 419 -0.71 -4.74 22.49
CA SER A 419 -0.69 -3.48 23.24
C SER A 419 -1.73 -2.49 22.70
N ILE A 420 -2.06 -2.60 21.42
CA ILE A 420 -3.17 -1.88 20.78
C ILE A 420 -4.17 -2.92 20.26
N ILE A 421 -5.37 -2.89 20.83
CA ILE A 421 -6.53 -3.63 20.32
C ILE A 421 -7.66 -2.63 20.17
N SER A 422 -8.05 -2.32 18.94
CA SER A 422 -9.08 -1.33 18.66
C SER A 422 -10.03 -1.77 17.54
N PRO A 423 -11.27 -1.28 17.51
CA PRO A 423 -12.24 -1.66 16.48
C PRO A 423 -12.01 -0.91 15.17
N VAL A 424 -12.40 -1.54 14.07
CA VAL A 424 -12.65 -0.85 12.79
C VAL A 424 -14.06 -0.27 12.79
N GLU A 425 -14.15 1.05 12.70
CA GLU A 425 -15.34 1.83 13.06
C GLU A 425 -16.38 1.98 11.93
N TRP A 426 -16.07 1.53 10.71
CA TRP A 426 -16.95 1.66 9.53
C TRP A 426 -17.08 0.33 8.78
#